data_AF-A0A7J6C176-F1
#
_entry.id   AF-A0A7J6C176-F1
#
_cell.length_a   1.000
_cell.length_b   1.000
_cell.length_c   1.000
_cell.angle_alpha   90.00
_cell.angle_beta   90.00
_cell.angle_gamma   90.00
#
_symmetry.space_group_name_H-M   'P 1'
#
loop_
_entity.id
_entity.type
_entity.pdbx_description
1 polymer ?
#
loop_
_entity_poly.entity_id
_entity_poly.type
_entity_poly.pdbx_seq_one_letter_code
_entity_poly.pdbx_strand_id
1 'polypeptide(L)'
;MDLKLSDAGKYILRIYYKTTQSVLEQQIRTYQLHIHDEISVKISEELKLDVPNADKVEHQPKSSTEWSEVWKRSSRVQCNRMTDTDGNLIIKVFTASDAGTYRVLDFERNILITVTVTESKGKLNYMADDKPNGTVK
;
A
#
# COMPACT_ATOMS: atom_id res chain seq x y z
N MET A 1 15.49 -9.95 -10.66
CA MET A 1 14.26 -10.27 -9.93
C MET A 1 14.02 -9.09 -9.01
N ASP A 2 12.86 -8.47 -9.13
CA ASP A 2 12.55 -7.24 -8.40
C ASP A 2 11.75 -7.57 -7.14
N LEU A 3 11.96 -6.80 -6.08
CA LEU A 3 11.21 -6.96 -4.83
C LEU A 3 9.74 -6.60 -5.05
N LYS A 4 8.84 -7.38 -4.45
CA LYS A 4 7.39 -7.13 -4.45
C LYS A 4 6.94 -6.78 -3.04
N LEU A 5 5.80 -6.10 -2.92
CA LEU A 5 5.22 -5.74 -1.62
C LEU A 5 5.10 -6.96 -0.67
N SER A 6 4.77 -8.12 -1.22
CA SER A 6 4.67 -9.38 -0.48
C SER A 6 5.97 -9.88 0.14
N ASP A 7 7.12 -9.38 -0.31
CA ASP A 7 8.43 -9.70 0.25
C ASP A 7 8.71 -8.91 1.54
N ALA A 8 7.90 -7.91 1.89
CA ALA A 8 8.09 -7.19 3.14
C ALA A 8 7.94 -8.10 4.36
N GLY A 9 8.81 -7.93 5.36
CA GLY A 9 8.74 -8.75 6.58
C GLY A 9 10.08 -9.01 7.25
N LYS A 10 10.04 -9.94 8.21
CA LYS A 10 11.16 -10.32 9.03
C LYS A 10 11.87 -11.54 8.45
N TYR A 11 13.16 -11.41 8.19
CA TYR A 11 14.02 -12.45 7.64
C TYR A 11 15.08 -12.89 8.65
N ILE A 12 15.33 -14.20 8.73
CA ILE A 12 16.34 -14.79 9.60
C ILE A 12 17.41 -15.45 8.74
N LEU A 13 18.62 -14.91 8.76
CA LEU A 13 19.80 -15.50 8.13
C LEU A 13 20.54 -16.37 9.13
N ARG A 14 20.65 -17.68 8.83
CA ARG A 14 21.41 -18.65 9.61
C ARG A 14 22.69 -18.99 8.86
N ILE A 15 23.82 -18.64 9.45
CA ILE A 15 25.15 -18.91 8.89
C ILE A 15 25.76 -20.05 9.68
N TYR A 16 26.19 -21.10 8.98
CA TYR A 16 26.89 -22.23 9.56
C TYR A 16 28.33 -22.23 9.08
N TYR A 17 29.29 -22.27 9.99
CA TYR A 17 30.71 -22.33 9.64
C TYR A 17 31.45 -23.32 10.54
N LYS A 18 32.51 -23.91 10.00
CA LYS A 18 33.43 -24.76 10.75
C LYS A 18 34.62 -23.94 11.19
N THR A 19 34.97 -24.05 12.46
CA THR A 19 36.24 -23.50 12.96
C THR A 19 37.38 -24.49 12.67
N THR A 20 38.62 -24.02 12.83
CA THR A 20 39.83 -24.85 12.72
C THR A 20 39.85 -26.04 13.70
N GLN A 21 39.02 -26.01 14.74
CA GLN A 21 38.82 -27.09 15.70
C GLN A 21 37.70 -28.08 15.31
N SER A 22 37.19 -28.02 14.07
CA SER A 22 36.11 -28.89 13.55
C SER A 22 34.74 -28.76 14.26
N VAL A 23 34.57 -27.72 15.09
CA VAL A 23 33.29 -27.39 15.72
C VAL A 23 32.42 -26.64 14.70
N LEU A 24 31.17 -27.09 14.54
CA LEU A 24 30.16 -26.36 13.78
C LEU A 24 29.58 -25.26 14.67
N GLU A 25 29.83 -24.01 14.29
CA GLU A 25 29.23 -22.85 14.93
C GLU A 25 28.11 -22.28 14.05
N GLN A 26 27.18 -21.59 14.71
CA GLN A 26 26.05 -20.95 14.05
C GLN A 26 25.97 -19.48 14.44
N GLN A 27 25.89 -18.61 13.45
CA GLN A 27 25.52 -17.21 13.62
C GLN A 27 24.11 -16.99 13.11
N ILE A 28 23.26 -16.33 13.90
CA ILE A 28 21.90 -15.94 13.51
C ILE A 28 21.84 -14.43 13.37
N ARG A 29 21.37 -13.93 12.23
CA ARG A 29 21.09 -12.51 12.00
C ARG A 29 19.62 -12.35 11.64
N THR A 30 18.99 -11.30 12.14
CA THR A 30 17.60 -10.96 11.84
C THR A 30 17.57 -9.64 11.11
N TYR A 31 16.77 -9.55 10.04
CA TYR A 31 16.61 -8.38 9.20
C TYR A 31 15.12 -8.06 9.07
N GLN A 32 14.79 -6.78 9.05
CA GLN A 32 13.45 -6.30 8.71
C GLN A 32 13.52 -5.68 7.31
N LEU A 33 12.80 -6.28 6.36
CA LEU A 33 12.66 -5.74 5.01
C LEU A 33 11.43 -4.83 4.97
N HIS A 34 11.67 -3.52 4.88
CA HIS A 34 10.66 -2.49 4.68
C HIS A 34 10.67 -2.03 3.23
N ILE A 35 9.52 -2.11 2.56
CA ILE A 35 9.37 -1.74 1.15
C ILE A 35 8.69 -0.38 1.03
N HIS A 36 9.23 0.46 0.14
CA HIS A 36 8.63 1.72 -0.28
C HIS A 36 8.22 1.62 -1.74
N ASP A 37 7.00 2.01 -2.05
CA ASP A 37 6.48 2.01 -3.42
C ASP A 37 5.66 3.26 -3.72
N GLU A 38 5.55 3.61 -5.00
CA GLU A 38 4.76 4.74 -5.48
C GLU A 38 3.88 4.30 -6.65
N ILE A 39 2.57 4.52 -6.52
CA ILE A 39 1.62 4.10 -7.54
C ILE A 39 0.70 5.26 -7.94
N SER A 40 0.29 5.25 -9.20
CA SER A 40 -0.67 6.21 -9.75
C SER A 40 -1.93 5.47 -10.20
N VAL A 41 -3.10 5.89 -9.71
CA VAL A 41 -4.39 5.25 -9.99
C VAL A 41 -5.34 6.28 -10.59
N LYS A 42 -6.16 5.92 -11.59
CA LYS A 42 -7.18 6.86 -12.09
C LYS A 42 -8.37 6.89 -11.14
N ILE A 43 -9.02 8.05 -11.08
CA ILE A 43 -10.30 8.17 -10.38
C ILE A 43 -11.31 7.18 -10.98
N SER A 44 -12.08 6.55 -10.12
CA SER A 44 -13.06 5.48 -10.41
C SER A 44 -12.47 4.12 -10.83
N GLU A 45 -11.15 3.97 -10.91
CA GLU A 45 -10.52 2.64 -11.05
C GLU A 45 -10.33 1.98 -9.68
N GLU A 46 -10.06 0.67 -9.67
CA GLU A 46 -9.76 -0.08 -8.45
C GLU A 46 -8.30 0.14 -8.04
N LEU A 47 -8.07 0.39 -6.75
CA LEU A 47 -6.75 0.30 -6.14
C LEU A 47 -6.65 -1.03 -5.37
N LYS A 48 -5.62 -1.82 -5.69
CA LYS A 48 -5.29 -3.06 -4.99
C LYS A 48 -3.87 -2.98 -4.42
N LEU A 49 -3.74 -3.17 -3.12
CA LEU A 49 -2.46 -3.27 -2.43
C LEU A 49 -2.31 -4.69 -1.87
N ASP A 50 -1.26 -5.39 -2.27
CA ASP A 50 -0.92 -6.69 -1.71
C ASP A 50 -0.21 -6.49 -0.36
N VAL A 51 -0.82 -6.98 0.71
CA VAL A 51 -0.43 -6.68 2.10
C VAL A 51 -0.42 -7.94 2.97
N PRO A 52 0.35 -8.97 2.60
CA PRO A 52 0.36 -10.22 3.35
C PRO A 52 0.88 -9.99 4.77
N ASN A 53 0.29 -10.70 5.73
CA ASN A 53 0.65 -10.63 7.16
C ASN A 53 0.45 -9.27 7.85
N ALA A 54 -0.31 -8.35 7.24
CA ALA A 54 -0.71 -7.09 7.87
C ALA A 54 -1.66 -7.31 9.06
N ASP A 55 -1.39 -6.62 10.19
CA ASP A 55 -2.35 -6.44 11.29
C ASP A 55 -3.19 -5.18 11.08
N LYS A 56 -2.58 -4.11 10.56
CA LYS A 56 -3.21 -2.80 10.44
C LYS A 56 -2.74 -2.08 9.17
N VAL A 57 -3.64 -1.32 8.56
CA VAL A 57 -3.29 -0.32 7.55
C VAL A 57 -3.72 1.06 8.02
N GLU A 58 -2.77 2.00 7.94
CA GLU A 58 -2.98 3.40 8.21
C GLU A 58 -2.91 4.21 6.91
N HIS A 59 -3.72 5.26 6.83
CA HIS A 59 -3.74 6.20 5.72
C HIS A 59 -3.54 7.62 6.23
N GLN A 60 -2.66 8.33 5.54
CA GLN A 60 -2.46 9.77 5.66
C GLN A 60 -2.85 10.40 4.32
N PRO A 61 -4.01 11.08 4.23
CA PRO A 61 -4.42 11.74 3.00
C PRO A 61 -3.49 12.92 2.70
N LYS A 62 -3.33 13.27 1.42
CA LYS A 62 -2.44 14.39 1.00
C LYS A 62 -2.77 15.73 1.66
N SER A 63 -4.02 15.93 2.04
CA SER A 63 -4.51 17.16 2.66
C SER A 63 -4.32 17.22 4.18
N SER A 64 -3.74 16.19 4.81
CA SER A 64 -3.55 16.13 6.26
C SER A 64 -2.17 15.56 6.63
N THR A 65 -1.69 15.91 7.81
CA THR A 65 -0.52 15.28 8.44
C THR A 65 -0.92 14.17 9.42
N GLU A 66 -2.22 13.97 9.66
CA GLU A 66 -2.73 12.96 10.58
C GLU A 66 -2.85 11.59 9.92
N TRP A 67 -2.55 10.54 10.70
CA TRP A 67 -2.73 9.15 10.30
C TRP A 67 -4.06 8.61 10.84
N SER A 68 -4.79 7.89 10.01
CA SER A 68 -6.03 7.22 10.38
C SER A 68 -5.96 5.73 10.11
N GLU A 69 -6.51 4.90 11.00
CA GLU A 69 -6.64 3.46 10.79
C GLU A 69 -7.79 3.22 9.80
N VAL A 70 -7.47 2.74 8.60
CA VAL A 70 -8.46 2.47 7.55
C VAL A 70 -8.85 0.99 7.48
N TRP A 71 -8.00 0.13 8.04
CA TRP A 71 -8.24 -1.30 8.14
C TRP A 71 -7.45 -1.90 9.30
N LYS A 72 -8.05 -2.88 9.98
CA LYS A 72 -7.36 -3.72 10.96
C LYS A 72 -7.92 -5.14 10.98
N ARG A 73 -7.03 -6.12 11.04
CA ARG A 73 -7.35 -7.56 10.96
C ARG A 73 -8.30 -8.03 12.05
N SER A 74 -8.09 -7.54 13.28
CA SER A 74 -8.80 -8.00 14.48
C SER A 74 -10.02 -7.17 14.87
N SER A 75 -10.37 -6.12 14.12
CA SER A 75 -11.40 -5.17 14.53
C SER A 75 -12.46 -4.95 13.44
N ARG A 76 -13.56 -4.25 13.81
CA ARG A 76 -14.57 -3.77 12.86
C ARG A 76 -14.12 -2.51 12.10
N VAL A 77 -12.90 -2.02 12.35
CA VAL A 77 -12.37 -0.83 11.68
C VAL A 77 -12.02 -1.21 10.25
N GLN A 78 -12.95 -0.92 9.37
CA GLN A 78 -12.84 -1.06 7.93
C GLN A 78 -13.52 0.15 7.31
N CYS A 79 -12.84 0.85 6.40
CA CYS A 79 -13.52 1.82 5.57
C CYS A 79 -14.61 1.07 4.77
N ASN A 80 -15.83 1.61 4.72
CA ASN A 80 -16.97 0.99 4.01
C ASN A 80 -16.70 0.73 2.51
N ARG A 81 -15.70 1.40 1.94
CA ARG A 81 -15.26 1.27 0.55
C ARG A 81 -14.12 0.26 0.36
N MET A 82 -13.66 -0.37 1.44
CA MET A 82 -12.44 -1.17 1.51
C MET A 82 -12.78 -2.61 1.88
N THR A 83 -12.23 -3.56 1.13
CA THR A 83 -12.40 -4.99 1.42
C THR A 83 -11.05 -5.65 1.60
N ASP A 84 -11.00 -6.66 2.47
CA ASP A 84 -9.87 -7.58 2.57
C ASP A 84 -10.22 -8.88 1.86
N THR A 85 -9.36 -9.31 0.93
CA THR A 85 -9.52 -10.59 0.23
C THR A 85 -8.15 -11.16 -0.06
N ASP A 86 -7.88 -12.36 0.47
CA ASP A 86 -6.67 -13.13 0.23
C ASP A 86 -5.37 -12.33 0.47
N GLY A 87 -5.33 -11.53 1.54
CA GLY A 87 -4.16 -10.71 1.90
C GLY A 87 -4.00 -9.44 1.08
N ASN A 88 -5.04 -9.05 0.32
CA ASN A 88 -5.06 -7.81 -0.44
C ASN A 88 -6.05 -6.81 0.16
N LEU A 89 -5.61 -5.57 0.20
CA LEU A 89 -6.40 -4.42 0.54
C LEU A 89 -6.94 -3.78 -0.74
N ILE A 90 -8.27 -3.74 -0.89
CA ILE A 90 -8.89 -3.30 -2.14
C ILE A 90 -9.79 -2.09 -1.86
N ILE A 91 -9.53 -0.98 -2.56
CA ILE A 91 -10.45 0.15 -2.68
C ILE A 91 -11.11 0.06 -4.06
N LYS A 92 -12.39 -0.36 -4.09
CA LYS A 92 -13.09 -0.73 -5.33
C LYS A 92 -13.28 0.42 -6.32
N VAL A 93 -13.44 1.63 -5.78
CA VAL A 93 -13.64 2.85 -6.58
C VAL A 93 -12.71 3.88 -5.96
N PHE A 94 -11.61 4.21 -6.62
CA PHE A 94 -10.64 5.18 -6.14
C PHE A 94 -11.13 6.62 -6.34
N THR A 95 -10.94 7.49 -5.35
CA THR A 95 -11.28 8.91 -5.40
C THR A 95 -10.09 9.77 -4.97
N ALA A 96 -10.13 11.06 -5.25
CA ALA A 96 -9.06 11.99 -4.88
C ALA A 96 -8.76 11.99 -3.36
N SER A 97 -9.76 11.72 -2.50
CA SER A 97 -9.55 11.62 -1.05
C SER A 97 -8.77 10.38 -0.62
N ASP A 98 -8.73 9.34 -1.46
CA ASP A 98 -7.97 8.13 -1.19
C ASP A 98 -6.47 8.34 -1.55
N ALA A 99 -6.14 9.38 -2.32
CA ALA A 99 -4.74 9.71 -2.59
C ALA A 99 -4.02 10.14 -1.30
N GLY A 100 -2.78 9.69 -1.13
CA GLY A 100 -2.04 9.85 0.11
C GLY A 100 -1.04 8.73 0.34
N THR A 101 -0.52 8.66 1.55
CA THR A 101 0.43 7.62 1.94
C THR A 101 -0.28 6.56 2.77
N TYR A 102 -0.06 5.30 2.43
CA TYR A 102 -0.53 4.14 3.16
C TYR A 102 0.66 3.47 3.85
N ARG A 103 0.45 3.05 5.10
CA ARG A 103 1.40 2.22 5.84
C ARG A 103 0.76 0.92 6.24
N VAL A 104 1.46 -0.17 5.98
CA VAL A 104 1.08 -1.52 6.37
C VAL A 104 1.93 -1.93 7.55
N LEU A 105 1.29 -2.31 8.65
CA LEU A 105 1.97 -2.67 9.89
C LEU A 105 1.72 -4.14 10.24
N ASP A 106 2.73 -4.77 10.83
CA ASP A 106 2.59 -6.10 11.43
C ASP A 106 1.99 -6.03 12.85
N PHE A 107 1.82 -7.19 13.47
CA PHE A 107 1.30 -7.33 14.84
C PHE A 107 2.20 -6.69 15.91
N GLU A 108 3.49 -6.50 15.62
CA GLU A 108 4.46 -5.85 16.49
C GLU A 108 4.52 -4.32 16.26
N ARG A 109 3.69 -3.80 15.34
CA ARG A 109 3.65 -2.39 14.90
C ARG A 109 4.87 -1.95 14.09
N ASN A 110 5.65 -2.89 13.56
CA ASN A 110 6.69 -2.55 12.59
C ASN A 110 6.04 -2.19 11.26
N ILE A 111 6.59 -1.19 10.58
CA ILE A 111 6.15 -0.82 9.24
C ILE A 111 6.74 -1.84 8.26
N LEU A 112 5.88 -2.57 7.58
CA LEU A 112 6.25 -3.53 6.53
C LEU A 112 6.37 -2.81 5.18
N ILE A 113 5.37 -2.00 4.86
CA ILE A 113 5.24 -1.36 3.55
C ILE A 113 4.80 0.09 3.74
N THR A 114 5.40 0.99 2.97
CA THR A 114 4.91 2.36 2.76
C THR A 114 4.58 2.52 1.27
N VAL A 115 3.34 2.86 0.93
CA VAL A 115 2.94 3.14 -0.46
C VAL A 115 2.45 4.58 -0.57
N THR A 116 3.01 5.36 -1.49
CA THR A 116 2.45 6.67 -1.86
C THR A 116 1.54 6.51 -3.07
N VAL A 117 0.26 6.83 -2.90
CA VAL A 117 -0.75 6.75 -3.95
C VAL A 117 -1.07 8.13 -4.49
N THR A 118 -0.99 8.28 -5.80
CA THR A 118 -1.33 9.52 -6.51
C THR A 118 -2.42 9.30 -7.54
N GLU A 119 -3.12 10.38 -7.88
CA GLU A 119 -4.08 10.38 -8.98
C GLU A 119 -3.33 10.46 -10.30
N SER A 120 -3.59 9.52 -11.20
CA SER A 120 -3.18 9.66 -12.59
C SER A 120 -4.18 10.52 -13.35
N LYS A 121 -3.68 11.46 -14.15
CA LYS A 121 -4.52 12.29 -15.01
C LYS A 121 -5.10 11.42 -16.12
N GLY A 122 -6.33 10.96 -15.96
CA GLY A 122 -7.13 10.46 -17.08
C GLY A 122 -7.35 11.59 -18.10
N LYS A 123 -7.34 11.28 -19.41
CA LYS A 123 -7.83 12.23 -20.43
C LYS A 123 -9.28 12.57 -20.10
N LEU A 124 -9.52 13.77 -19.58
CA LEU A 124 -10.85 14.35 -19.54
C LEU A 124 -11.25 14.61 -20.99
N ASN A 125 -12.08 13.74 -21.56
CA ASN A 125 -12.81 14.06 -22.78
C ASN A 125 -13.86 15.11 -22.39
N TYR A 126 -13.46 16.38 -22.39
CA TYR A 126 -14.40 17.48 -22.42
C TYR A 126 -15.14 17.40 -23.76
N MET A 127 -16.31 16.77 -23.80
CA MET A 127 -17.28 17.10 -24.82
C MET A 127 -17.72 18.52 -24.53
N ALA A 128 -17.11 19.48 -25.22
CA ALA A 128 -17.65 20.82 -25.32
C ALA A 128 -19.00 20.70 -26.00
N ASP A 129 -20.07 20.87 -25.23
CA ASP A 129 -21.42 21.03 -25.73
C ASP A 129 -21.46 22.38 -26.47
N ASP A 130 -21.15 22.33 -27.77
CA ASP A 130 -21.21 23.49 -28.66
C ASP A 130 -22.69 23.80 -28.91
N LYS A 131 -23.27 24.70 -28.10
CA LYS A 131 -24.60 25.26 -28.38
C LYS A 131 -24.45 26.27 -29.52
N PRO A 132 -25.11 26.10 -30.69
CA PRO A 132 -25.07 27.11 -31.73
C PRO A 132 -25.83 28.35 -31.27
N ASN A 133 -25.11 29.48 -31.35
CA ASN A 133 -25.56 30.81 -30.99
C ASN A 133 -26.80 31.20 -31.82
N GLY A 134 -27.90 31.52 -31.15
CA GLY A 134 -29.13 31.97 -31.80
C GLY A 134 -28.96 33.35 -32.42
N THR A 135 -29.26 33.46 -33.70
CA THR A 135 -29.42 34.72 -34.43
C THR A 135 -30.67 35.44 -33.97
N VAL A 136 -30.61 36.75 -33.68
CA VAL A 136 -31.79 37.63 -33.73
C VAL A 136 -31.45 38.86 -34.57
N LYS A 137 -32.42 39.17 -35.44
CA LYS A 137 -32.43 40.12 -36.55
C LYS A 137 -32.24 41.58 -36.13
#